data_AF-A0A151R955-F1
#
_entry.id   AF-A0A151R955-F1
#
_cell.length_a   1.000
_cell.length_b   1.000
_cell.length_c   1.000
_cell.angle_alpha   90.00
_cell.angle_beta   90.00
_cell.angle_gamma   90.00
#
_symmetry.space_group_name_H-M   'P 1'
#
loop_
_entity.id
_entity.type
_entity.pdbx_description
1 polymer ?
#
loop_
_entity_poly.entity_id
_entity_poly.type
_entity_poly.pdbx_seq_one_letter_code
_entity_poly.pdbx_strand_id
1 'polypeptide(L)' 'MNGWGLAFRACGNRLIVIGGPRALDGRVIEINACVPGEGEPQWNLFASRQSGSFVYNCAVMGC' A
#
# COMPACT_ATOMS: atom_id res chain seq x y z
N MET A 1 1.62 -3.18 21.28
CA MET A 1 2.34 -2.36 20.27
C MET A 1 1.72 -2.65 18.91
N ASN A 2 0.91 -1.74 18.36
CA ASN A 2 0.31 -1.91 17.04
C ASN A 2 1.20 -1.18 16.03
N GLY A 3 2.05 -1.89 15.30
CA GLY A 3 2.85 -1.29 14.24
C GLY A 3 1.96 -0.68 13.14
N TRP A 4 2.47 0.33 12.46
CA TRP A 4 1.97 0.85 11.19
C TRP A 4 3.07 0.62 10.15
N GLY A 5 2.67 0.38 8.91
CA GLY A 5 3.53 -0.28 7.95
C GLY A 5 3.08 -0.03 6.53
N LEU A 6 4.07 0.15 5.68
CA LEU A 6 3.91 0.44 4.28
C LEU A 6 4.81 -0.52 3.52
N ALA A 7 4.30 -1.12 2.47
CA ALA A 7 5.08 -1.89 1.53
C ALA A 7 5.02 -1.23 0.16
N PHE A 8 6.10 -1.32 -0.61
CA PHE A 8 6.11 -0.81 -1.97
C PHE A 8 6.99 -1.65 -2.88
N ARG A 9 6.69 -1.60 -4.19
CA ARG A 9 7.45 -2.24 -5.26
C ARG A 9 7.37 -1.44 -6.54
N ALA A 10 8.47 -1.38 -7.28
CA ALA A 10 8.44 -0.98 -8.68
C ALA A 10 7.93 -2.15 -9.55
N CYS A 11 7.00 -1.87 -10.46
CA CYS A 11 6.46 -2.81 -11.43
C CYS A 11 6.39 -2.14 -12.80
N GLY A 12 7.43 -2.34 -13.62
CA GLY A 12 7.60 -1.57 -14.85
C GLY A 12 7.74 -0.08 -14.55
N ASN A 13 6.88 0.75 -15.14
CA ASN A 13 6.84 2.20 -14.86
C ASN A 13 5.95 2.58 -13.67
N ARG A 14 5.35 1.61 -12.96
CA ARG A 14 4.44 1.87 -11.85
C ARG A 14 5.13 1.66 -10.50
N LEU A 15 4.84 2.52 -9.53
CA LEU A 15 5.08 2.28 -8.12
C LEU A 15 3.80 1.70 -7.50
N ILE A 16 3.88 0.49 -6.98
CA ILE A 16 2.81 -0.15 -6.21
C ILE A 16 3.06 0.12 -4.74
N VAL A 17 2.03 0.53 -4.01
CA VAL A 17 2.03 0.79 -2.57
C VAL A 17 0.93 -0.05 -1.92
N ILE A 18 1.29 -0.84 -0.91
CA ILE A 18 0.37 -1.63 -0.11
C ILE A 18 0.39 -1.10 1.30
N GLY A 19 -0.77 -0.70 1.79
CA GLY A 19 -0.94 -0.13 3.13
C GLY A 19 -2.40 -0.20 3.52
N GLY A 20 -2.85 0.68 4.42
CA GLY A 20 -4.27 0.81 4.66
C GLY A 20 -4.59 1.65 5.89
N PRO A 21 -5.69 2.44 5.85
CA PRO A 21 -6.11 3.27 6.96
C PRO A 21 -6.52 2.41 8.15
N ARG A 22 -6.15 2.84 9.36
CA ARG A 22 -6.51 2.18 10.63
C ARG A 22 -7.91 2.58 11.12
N ALA A 23 -8.75 3.18 10.27
CA ALA A 23 -10.01 3.79 10.71
C ALA A 23 -10.99 2.74 11.27
N LEU A 24 -11.84 3.25 12.17
CA LEU A 24 -12.60 2.59 13.23
C LEU A 24 -13.72 1.66 12.72
N ASP A 25 -13.39 0.49 12.18
CA ASP A 25 -14.38 -0.57 11.87
C ASP A 25 -13.77 -1.78 11.16
N GLY A 26 -12.66 -1.61 10.44
CA GLY A 26 -12.00 -2.72 9.77
C GLY A 26 -10.58 -2.37 9.39
N ARG A 27 -9.64 -3.27 9.69
CA ARG A 27 -8.27 -3.15 9.17
C ARG A 27 -8.30 -3.46 7.67
N VAL A 28 -8.58 -2.47 6.84
CA VAL A 28 -8.56 -2.62 5.39
C VAL A 28 -7.12 -2.52 4.91
N ILE A 29 -6.72 -3.42 4.02
CA ILE A 29 -5.50 -3.30 3.23
C ILE A 29 -5.90 -2.79 1.86
N GLU A 30 -5.18 -1.80 1.36
CA GLU A 30 -5.34 -1.21 0.04
C GLU A 30 -4.06 -1.40 -0.76
N ILE A 31 -4.23 -1.68 -2.05
CA ILE A 31 -3.16 -1.72 -3.05
C ILE A 31 -3.39 -0.55 -3.98
N ASN A 32 -2.51 0.43 -3.91
CA ASN A 32 -2.52 1.60 -4.77
C ASN A 32 -1.36 1.53 -5.75
N ALA A 33 -1.49 2.10 -6.94
CA ALA A 33 -0.33 2.33 -7.80
C ALA A 33 -0.42 3.65 -8.54
N CYS A 34 0.74 4.23 -8.81
CA CYS A 34 0.91 5.43 -9.62
C CYS A 34 2.07 5.23 -10.60
N VAL A 35 2.13 6.03 -11.66
CA VAL A 35 3.33 6.16 -12.51
C VAL A 35 4.06 7.42 -12.02
N PRO A 36 5.27 7.31 -11.45
CA PRO A 36 6.02 8.48 -11.01
C PRO A 36 6.41 9.39 -12.19
N GLY A 37 6.40 10.70 -11.99
CA GLY A 37 6.77 11.71 -12.98
C GLY A 37 6.96 13.09 -12.36
N GLU A 38 7.18 14.12 -13.17
CA GLU A 38 7.22 15.51 -12.70
C GLU A 38 5.79 16.00 -12.46
N GLY A 39 5.39 16.07 -11.18
CA GLY A 39 4.06 16.53 -10.77
C GLY A 39 3.42 15.66 -9.69
N GLU A 40 2.13 15.90 -9.44
CA GLU A 40 1.38 15.16 -8.42
C GLU A 40 1.06 13.73 -8.90
N PRO A 41 1.45 12.70 -8.13
CA PRO A 41 1.21 11.31 -8.52
C PRO A 41 -0.28 11.01 -8.57
N GLN A 42 -0.75 10.55 -9.73
CA GLN A 42 -2.11 10.08 -9.90
C GLN A 42 -2.21 8.65 -9.36
N TRP A 43 -2.87 8.48 -8.23
CA TRP A 43 -3.05 7.19 -7.57
C TRP A 43 -4.28 6.46 -8.10
N ASN A 44 -4.11 5.17 -8.39
CA ASN A 44 -5.21 4.28 -8.71
C ASN A 44 -5.31 3.17 -7.66
N LEU A 45 -6.50 2.98 -7.09
CA LEU A 45 -6.81 1.89 -6.16
C LEU A 45 -7.07 0.62 -6.95
N PHE A 46 -6.13 -0.33 -6.89
CA PHE A 46 -6.24 -1.61 -7.61
C PHE A 46 -7.06 -2.64 -6.86
N ALA A 47 -6.92 -2.67 -5.53
CA ALA A 47 -7.63 -3.63 -4.70
C ALA A 47 -7.75 -3.13 -3.26
N SER A 48 -8.82 -3.55 -2.59
CA SER A 48 -8.98 -3.40 -1.15
C SER A 48 -9.49 -4.69 -0.53
N ARG A 49 -9.05 -4.99 0.70
CA ARG A 49 -9.45 -6.21 1.42
C ARG A 49 -9.49 -5.96 2.91
N GLN A 50 -10.55 -6.39 3.58
CA GLN A 50 -10.57 -6.46 5.05
C GLN A 50 -9.59 -7.54 5.54
N SER A 51 -8.74 -7.19 6.50
CA SER A 51 -7.71 -8.08 7.03
C SER A 51 -7.34 -7.72 8.47
N GLY A 52 -7.73 -8.56 9.43
CA GLY A 52 -7.44 -8.37 10.85
C GLY A 52 -5.95 -8.46 11.23
N SER A 53 -5.10 -8.98 10.35
CA SER A 53 -3.73 -9.42 10.68
C SER A 53 -2.66 -8.91 9.71
N PHE A 54 -2.82 -7.71 9.14
CA PHE A 54 -1.74 -7.14 8.35
C PHE A 54 -0.54 -6.84 9.27
N VAL A 55 0.55 -7.60 9.07
CA VAL A 55 1.80 -7.36 9.78
C VAL A 55 2.48 -6.18 9.10
N TYR A 56 2.31 -5.02 9.70
CA TYR A 56 2.88 -3.74 9.31
C TYR A 56 4.43 -3.66 9.41
N ASN A 57 5.12 -4.76 9.68
CA ASN A 57 6.57 -4.77 9.82
C ASN A 57 7.21 -5.33 8.55
N CYS A 58 7.64 -4.41 7.68
CA CYS A 58 8.57 -4.64 6.57
C CYS A 58 8.08 -5.61 5.49
N ALA A 59 7.41 -5.09 4.46
CA ALA A 59 7.40 -5.74 3.16
C ALA A 59 8.21 -4.90 2.16
N VAL A 60 9.49 -5.27 2.06
CA VAL A 60 10.36 -4.88 0.95
C VAL A 60 10.09 -5.89 -0.16
N MET A 61 9.35 -5.50 -1.19
CA MET A 61 9.24 -6.35 -2.38
C MET A 61 10.48 -6.08 -3.25
N GLY A 62 11.37 -7.08 -3.31
CA GLY A 62 12.56 -7.06 -4.15
C GLY A 62 12.23 -6.97 -5.64
N CYS A 63 13.26 -6.61 -6.41
CA CYS A 63 13.26 -6.53 -7.87
C CYS A 63 12.75 -7.83 -8.51
#